data_AF-A0AAE0F8S9-F1
#
_entry.id   AF-A0AAE0F8S9-F1
#
_cell.length_a   1.000
_cell.length_b   1.000
_cell.length_c   1.000
_cell.angle_alpha   90.00
_cell.angle_beta   90.00
_cell.angle_gamma   90.00
#
_symmetry.space_group_name_H-M   'P 1'
#
loop_
_entity.id
_entity.type
_entity.pdbx_description
1 polymer ?
#
loop_
_entity_poly.entity_id
_entity_poly.type
_entity_poly.pdbx_seq_one_letter_code
_entity_poly.pdbx_strand_id
1 'polypeptide(L)'
;MPWMAQIEEIVKTCDGSHITVVYDTVGQTAKSIFFEYLKYENLAVELSTSQDFIRMPVTPSTCYLIDIPRDMQKDELAKLYSALCILKKGKMYDVHQPHKHRRISRPQIIVFTNKLPNFDSMSINHWDVWQMQSDKRLKKYEIDGEASGATE
;
A
#
# COMPACT_ATOMS: atom_id res chain seq x y z
N MET A 1 11.57 4.83 16.39
CA MET A 1 11.90 5.62 15.17
C MET A 1 10.65 6.38 14.74
N PRO A 2 10.75 7.66 14.34
CA PRO A 2 9.58 8.52 14.13
C PRO A 2 8.58 7.98 13.11
N TRP A 3 9.03 7.51 11.94
CA TRP A 3 8.13 6.95 10.92
C TRP A 3 7.41 5.68 11.35
N MET A 4 8.04 4.81 12.16
CA MET A 4 7.44 3.54 12.60
C MET A 4 6.19 3.79 13.45
N ALA A 5 6.27 4.75 14.38
CA ALA A 5 5.13 5.14 15.21
C ALA A 5 3.97 5.70 14.36
N GLN A 6 4.28 6.54 13.38
CA GLN A 6 3.28 7.08 12.45
C GLN A 6 2.59 5.99 11.63
N ILE A 7 3.35 5.01 11.10
CA ILE A 7 2.76 3.89 10.36
C ILE A 7 1.96 2.97 11.27
N GLU A 8 2.41 2.72 12.49
CA GLU A 8 1.66 1.90 13.45
C GLU A 8 0.30 2.53 13.79
N GLU A 9 0.24 3.85 13.95
CA GLU A 9 -1.03 4.58 14.07
C GLU A 9 -1.90 4.35 12.84
N ILE A 10 -1.36 4.52 11.63
CA ILE A 10 -2.10 4.32 10.37
C ILE A 10 -2.62 2.87 10.25
N VAL A 11 -1.82 1.85 10.61
CA VAL A 11 -2.24 0.44 10.60
C VAL A 11 -3.48 0.21 11.47
N LYS A 12 -3.60 0.95 12.58
CA LYS A 12 -4.73 0.85 13.52
C LYS A 12 -5.95 1.68 13.10
N THR A 13 -5.81 2.56 12.10
CA THR A 13 -6.93 3.34 11.57
C THR A 13 -7.76 2.54 10.58
N CYS A 14 -9.05 2.91 10.45
CA CYS A 14 -9.94 2.35 9.45
C CYS A 14 -10.13 3.37 8.32
N ASP A 15 -9.23 3.35 7.33
CA ASP A 15 -9.44 4.08 6.08
C ASP A 15 -10.03 3.13 5.03
N GLY A 16 -11.24 3.40 4.57
CA GLY A 16 -11.93 2.58 3.56
C GLY A 16 -11.69 3.03 2.12
N SER A 17 -10.94 4.11 1.90
CA SER A 17 -10.90 4.87 0.65
C SER A 17 -9.50 4.95 0.03
N HIS A 18 -8.46 5.09 0.85
CA HIS A 18 -7.10 5.32 0.35
C HIS A 18 -6.15 4.15 0.59
N ILE A 19 -5.16 4.03 -0.29
CA ILE A 19 -3.99 3.18 -0.15
C ILE A 19 -2.86 4.09 0.33
N THR A 20 -2.27 3.77 1.48
CA THR A 20 -1.13 4.51 2.02
C THR A 20 0.13 4.11 1.25
N VAL A 21 0.82 5.07 0.65
CA VAL A 21 2.08 4.85 -0.07
C VAL A 21 3.21 5.55 0.66
N VAL A 22 4.17 4.79 1.18
CA VAL A 22 5.40 5.29 1.78
C VAL A 22 6.48 5.33 0.72
N TYR A 23 6.76 6.54 0.22
CA TYR A 23 7.83 6.82 -0.72
C TYR A 23 9.16 6.97 0.03
N ASP A 24 9.97 5.91 0.01
CA ASP A 24 11.26 5.86 0.71
C ASP A 24 12.43 5.87 -0.27
N THR A 25 12.95 7.07 -0.51
CA THR A 25 14.18 7.29 -1.29
C THR A 25 15.46 7.21 -0.45
N VAL A 26 15.34 7.20 0.89
CA VAL A 26 16.48 7.26 1.81
C VAL A 26 17.10 5.88 2.00
N GLY A 27 16.26 4.84 2.13
CA GLY A 27 16.70 3.47 2.38
C GLY A 27 17.31 3.25 3.78
N GLN A 28 17.75 2.01 4.05
CA GLN A 28 18.30 1.59 5.35
C GLN A 28 17.42 2.02 6.54
N THR A 29 16.11 1.84 6.39
CA THR A 29 15.07 2.28 7.33
C THR A 29 14.68 1.20 8.34
N ALA A 30 15.34 0.03 8.31
CA ALA A 30 14.99 -1.15 9.12
C ALA A 30 13.53 -1.62 8.92
N LYS A 31 13.00 -1.49 7.70
CA LYS A 31 11.61 -1.88 7.36
C LYS A 31 11.32 -3.33 7.65
N SER A 32 12.24 -4.24 7.32
CA SER A 32 12.04 -5.68 7.51
C SER A 32 11.79 -6.03 8.97
N ILE A 33 12.54 -5.41 9.90
CA ILE A 33 12.34 -5.57 11.35
C ILE A 33 10.95 -5.04 11.77
N PHE A 34 10.53 -3.90 11.22
CA PHE A 34 9.21 -3.34 11.51
C PHE A 34 8.07 -4.20 10.95
N PHE A 35 8.24 -4.80 9.78
CA PHE A 35 7.26 -5.74 9.22
C PHE A 35 7.15 -7.00 10.07
N GLU A 36 8.28 -7.53 10.54
CA GLU A 36 8.29 -8.64 11.50
C GLU A 36 7.55 -8.30 12.78
N TYR A 37 7.77 -7.10 13.34
CA TYR A 37 7.05 -6.60 14.50
C TYR A 37 5.52 -6.55 14.26
N LEU A 38 5.07 -5.95 13.15
CA LEU A 38 3.63 -5.88 12.84
C LEU A 38 2.99 -7.25 12.63
N LYS A 39 3.74 -8.21 12.06
CA LYS A 39 3.30 -9.60 11.92
C LYS A 39 3.20 -10.29 13.28
N TYR A 40 4.19 -10.11 14.16
CA TYR A 40 4.21 -10.69 15.50
C TYR A 40 3.00 -10.22 16.34
N GLU A 41 2.65 -8.94 16.25
CA GLU A 41 1.49 -8.35 16.90
C GLU A 41 0.15 -8.69 16.21
N ASN A 42 0.15 -9.46 15.12
CA ASN A 42 -1.02 -9.77 14.29
C ASN A 42 -1.76 -8.53 13.76
N LEU A 43 -1.03 -7.42 13.57
CA LEU A 43 -1.60 -6.16 13.09
C LEU A 43 -1.67 -6.09 11.56
N ALA A 44 -0.75 -6.76 10.86
CA ALA A 44 -0.73 -6.76 9.41
C ALA A 44 -0.13 -8.04 8.82
N VAL A 45 -0.50 -8.32 7.57
CA VAL A 45 0.02 -9.42 6.77
C VAL A 45 0.86 -8.84 5.62
N GLU A 46 2.07 -9.33 5.46
CA GLU A 46 2.93 -8.99 4.33
C GLU A 46 2.51 -9.77 3.08
N LEU A 47 2.28 -9.07 1.98
CA LEU A 47 1.97 -9.65 0.68
C LEU A 47 3.21 -9.60 -0.22
N SER A 48 3.41 -10.66 -0.99
CA SER A 48 4.41 -10.67 -2.04
C SER A 48 4.01 -9.74 -3.18
N THR A 49 5.00 -9.21 -3.89
CA THR A 49 4.81 -8.36 -5.07
C THR A 49 4.64 -9.13 -6.38
N SER A 50 4.77 -10.46 -6.33
CA SER A 50 4.40 -11.32 -7.45
C SER A 50 2.90 -11.19 -7.75
N GLN A 51 2.51 -11.12 -9.03
CA GLN A 51 1.12 -10.92 -9.47
C GLN A 51 0.12 -11.95 -8.91
N ASP A 52 0.63 -13.02 -8.29
CA ASP A 52 -0.11 -14.10 -7.65
C ASP A 52 -0.62 -13.80 -6.23
N PHE A 53 -0.43 -12.60 -5.64
CA PHE A 53 -1.05 -12.30 -4.34
C PHE A 53 -2.58 -12.12 -4.42
N ILE A 54 -3.14 -11.91 -5.63
CA ILE A 54 -4.57 -12.14 -5.89
C ILE A 54 -4.84 -13.64 -6.05
N ARG A 55 -4.23 -14.46 -5.20
CA ARG A 55 -4.67 -15.81 -4.96
C ARG A 55 -5.54 -15.79 -3.71
N MET A 56 -6.58 -16.59 -3.76
CA MET A 56 -7.59 -16.72 -2.72
C MET A 56 -7.09 -17.19 -1.32
N PRO A 57 -5.89 -17.77 -1.08
CA PRO A 57 -5.56 -18.28 0.25
C PRO A 57 -4.96 -17.22 1.19
N VAL A 58 -4.87 -15.94 0.79
CA VAL A 58 -4.49 -14.89 1.74
C VAL A 58 -5.60 -14.83 2.80
N THR A 59 -5.23 -15.16 4.05
CA THR A 59 -6.12 -14.98 5.20
C THR A 59 -6.62 -13.54 5.21
N PRO A 60 -7.95 -13.30 5.28
CA PRO A 60 -8.47 -11.95 5.41
C PRO A 60 -7.78 -11.25 6.56
N SER A 61 -7.16 -10.10 6.26
CA SER A 61 -6.46 -9.27 7.23
C SER A 61 -7.08 -7.89 7.23
N THR A 62 -7.00 -7.24 8.38
CA THR A 62 -7.36 -5.83 8.51
C THR A 62 -6.36 -4.92 7.82
N CYS A 63 -5.09 -5.33 7.75
CA CYS A 63 -4.02 -4.57 7.08
C CYS A 63 -3.11 -5.47 6.24
N TYR A 64 -2.74 -4.98 5.06
CA TYR A 64 -1.76 -5.59 4.17
C TYR A 64 -0.55 -4.68 3.95
N LEU A 65 0.65 -5.25 4.08
CA LEU A 65 1.93 -4.57 3.81
C LEU A 65 2.50 -5.06 2.49
N ILE A 66 3.00 -4.15 1.66
CA ILE A 66 3.62 -4.47 0.38
C ILE A 66 4.94 -3.72 0.30
N ASP A 67 6.05 -4.41 0.04
CA ASP A 67 7.36 -3.80 -0.23
C ASP A 67 7.74 -4.00 -1.69
N ILE A 68 7.79 -2.92 -2.45
CA ILE A 68 8.04 -2.94 -3.89
C ILE A 68 9.55 -3.01 -4.16
N PRO A 69 10.03 -4.07 -4.85
CA PRO A 69 11.42 -4.17 -5.27
C PRO A 69 11.84 -2.99 -6.15
N ARG A 70 13.08 -2.54 -5.98
CA ARG A 70 13.62 -1.38 -6.71
C ARG A 70 13.69 -1.61 -8.23
N ASP A 71 13.83 -2.86 -8.64
CA ASP A 71 14.02 -3.33 -10.01
C ASP A 71 12.72 -3.74 -10.72
N MET A 72 11.56 -3.61 -10.07
CA MET A 72 10.27 -3.87 -10.69
C MET A 72 10.04 -2.98 -11.92
N GLN A 73 9.60 -3.59 -13.02
CA GLN A 73 9.35 -2.89 -14.29
C GLN A 73 8.07 -2.06 -14.22
N LYS A 74 8.00 -0.99 -15.03
CA LYS A 74 6.86 -0.04 -15.01
C LYS A 74 5.51 -0.72 -15.25
N ASP A 75 5.45 -1.68 -16.17
CA ASP A 75 4.21 -2.39 -16.51
C ASP A 75 3.76 -3.33 -15.38
N GLU A 76 4.70 -3.96 -14.69
CA GLU A 76 4.41 -4.81 -13.53
C GLU A 76 3.94 -3.98 -12.34
N LEU A 77 4.57 -2.82 -12.15
CA LEU A 77 4.18 -1.84 -11.14
C LEU A 77 2.74 -1.35 -11.36
N ALA A 78 2.37 -1.02 -12.60
CA ALA A 78 1.01 -0.61 -12.94
C ALA A 78 -0.03 -1.71 -12.68
N LYS A 79 0.31 -2.97 -13.01
CA LYS A 79 -0.53 -4.14 -12.71
C LYS A 79 -0.71 -4.34 -11.20
N LEU A 80 0.38 -4.24 -10.43
CA LEU A 80 0.37 -4.34 -8.97
C LEU A 80 -0.56 -3.29 -8.35
N TYR A 81 -0.42 -2.02 -8.71
CA TYR A 81 -1.29 -0.97 -8.18
C TYR A 81 -2.77 -1.13 -8.56
N SER A 82 -3.04 -1.60 -9.77
CA SER A 82 -4.41 -1.94 -10.21
C SER A 82 -5.01 -3.06 -9.34
N ALA A 83 -4.22 -4.10 -9.04
CA ALA A 83 -4.62 -5.19 -8.16
C ALA A 83 -4.87 -4.71 -6.72
N LEU A 84 -4.02 -3.81 -6.19
CA LEU A 84 -4.21 -3.23 -4.86
C LEU A 84 -5.49 -2.38 -4.77
N CYS A 85 -5.84 -1.65 -5.82
CA CYS A 85 -7.12 -0.92 -5.89
C CYS A 85 -8.33 -1.85 -5.82
N ILE A 86 -8.24 -3.03 -6.42
CA ILE A 86 -9.28 -4.06 -6.35
C ILE A 86 -9.38 -4.63 -4.93
N LEU A 87 -8.23 -4.94 -4.31
CA LEU A 87 -8.15 -5.44 -2.94
C LEU A 87 -8.70 -4.41 -1.95
N LYS A 88 -8.40 -3.12 -2.12
CA LYS A 88 -8.91 -2.02 -1.27
C LYS A 88 -10.44 -1.96 -1.28
N LYS A 89 -11.06 -2.28 -2.41
CA LYS A 89 -12.52 -2.38 -2.56
C LYS A 89 -13.12 -3.62 -1.89
N GLY A 90 -12.31 -4.44 -1.22
CA GLY A 90 -12.72 -5.65 -0.52
C GLY A 90 -13.00 -6.82 -1.44
N LYS A 91 -12.41 -6.83 -2.65
CA LYS A 91 -12.61 -7.88 -3.65
C LYS A 91 -11.33 -8.68 -3.82
N MET A 92 -11.44 -9.99 -3.67
CA MET A 92 -10.38 -10.94 -3.99
C MET A 92 -10.87 -11.88 -5.07
N TYR A 93 -10.02 -12.12 -6.07
CA TYR A 93 -10.27 -13.06 -7.16
C TYR A 93 -9.27 -14.19 -7.07
N ASP A 94 -9.57 -15.34 -7.66
CA ASP A 94 -8.58 -16.37 -7.94
C ASP A 94 -8.20 -16.28 -9.41
N VAL A 95 -6.91 -16.09 -9.69
CA VAL A 95 -6.39 -15.96 -11.06
C VAL A 95 -6.64 -17.24 -11.90
N HIS A 96 -6.66 -18.42 -11.26
CA HIS A 96 -6.88 -19.70 -11.94
C HIS A 96 -8.36 -20.11 -11.99
N GLN A 97 -9.16 -19.60 -11.05
CA GLN A 97 -10.60 -19.86 -11.01
C GLN A 97 -11.38 -18.55 -10.89
N PRO A 98 -11.48 -17.75 -11.96
CA PRO A 98 -12.04 -16.39 -11.92
C PRO A 98 -13.48 -16.31 -11.37
N HIS A 99 -14.22 -17.42 -11.44
CA HIS A 99 -15.57 -17.54 -10.88
C HIS A 99 -15.59 -17.57 -9.34
N LYS A 100 -14.49 -17.99 -8.71
CA LYS A 100 -14.31 -17.95 -7.26
C LYS A 100 -13.83 -16.55 -6.87
N HIS A 101 -14.77 -15.80 -6.32
CA HIS A 101 -14.50 -14.49 -5.74
C HIS A 101 -14.83 -14.53 -4.26
N ARG A 102 -14.03 -13.82 -3.47
CA ARG A 102 -14.27 -13.64 -2.03
C ARG A 102 -14.43 -12.16 -1.77
N ARG A 103 -15.44 -11.80 -0.97
CA ARG A 103 -15.53 -10.47 -0.38
C ARG A 103 -14.94 -10.46 1.02
N ILE A 104 -14.16 -9.43 1.27
CA ILE A 104 -13.62 -9.11 2.59
C ILE A 104 -14.03 -7.69 2.96
N SER A 105 -13.99 -7.37 4.25
CA SER A 105 -14.03 -5.97 4.69
C SER A 105 -12.90 -5.20 4.03
N ARG A 106 -13.13 -3.93 3.69
CA ARG A 106 -12.12 -3.10 3.02
C ARG A 106 -10.87 -3.01 3.92
N PRO A 107 -9.72 -3.52 3.49
CA PRO A 107 -8.54 -3.56 4.33
C PRO A 107 -7.77 -2.23 4.28
N GLN A 108 -6.93 -2.01 5.28
CA GLN A 108 -5.82 -1.08 5.19
C GLN A 108 -4.74 -1.67 4.26
N ILE A 109 -4.15 -0.84 3.41
CA ILE A 109 -3.10 -1.26 2.49
C ILE A 109 -1.99 -0.23 2.59
N ILE A 110 -0.79 -0.69 2.92
CA ILE A 110 0.40 0.15 3.04
C ILE A 110 1.46 -0.37 2.09
N VAL A 111 1.87 0.48 1.17
CA VAL A 111 2.84 0.18 0.13
C VAL A 111 4.12 0.95 0.41
N PHE A 112 5.24 0.25 0.53
CA PHE A 112 6.56 0.85 0.59
C PHE A 112 7.19 0.77 -0.79
N THR A 113 7.69 1.89 -1.29
CA THR A 113 8.29 1.94 -2.63
C THR A 113 9.39 2.98 -2.72
N ASN A 114 10.36 2.70 -3.58
CA ASN A 114 11.40 3.64 -4.01
C ASN A 114 11.02 4.39 -5.29
N LYS A 115 9.89 4.05 -5.92
CA LYS A 115 9.40 4.64 -7.17
C LYS A 115 7.88 4.81 -7.09
N LEU A 116 7.41 6.03 -7.34
CA LEU A 116 5.97 6.30 -7.38
C LEU A 116 5.36 5.76 -8.69
N PRO A 117 4.10 5.32 -8.67
CA PRO A 117 3.38 5.01 -9.90
C PRO A 117 3.09 6.27 -10.70
N ASN A 118 2.72 6.10 -11.96
CA ASN A 118 2.13 7.18 -12.73
C ASN A 118 0.67 7.39 -12.29
N PHE A 119 0.43 8.39 -11.44
CA PHE A 119 -0.89 8.70 -10.91
C PHE A 119 -1.87 9.19 -11.98
N ASP A 120 -1.42 9.78 -13.09
CA ASP A 120 -2.28 10.23 -14.20
C ASP A 120 -3.13 9.10 -14.80
N SER A 121 -2.58 7.88 -14.78
CA SER A 121 -3.23 6.68 -15.29
C SER A 121 -4.15 5.98 -14.28
N MET A 122 -4.26 6.53 -13.07
CA MET A 122 -4.98 5.95 -11.94
C MET A 122 -5.94 6.99 -11.33
N SER A 123 -6.93 6.54 -10.56
CA SER A 123 -7.80 7.46 -9.83
C SER A 123 -7.03 8.11 -8.68
N ILE A 124 -6.66 9.39 -8.84
CA ILE A 124 -5.80 10.17 -7.91
C ILE A 124 -6.33 10.13 -6.47
N ASN A 125 -7.66 10.17 -6.28
CA ASN A 125 -8.31 10.21 -4.97
C ASN A 125 -8.22 8.90 -4.16
N HIS A 126 -7.48 7.88 -4.61
CA HIS A 126 -7.28 6.63 -3.88
C HIS A 126 -5.92 6.52 -3.21
N TRP A 127 -5.08 7.56 -3.28
CA TRP A 127 -3.70 7.48 -2.82
C TRP A 127 -3.45 8.44 -1.68
N ASP A 128 -2.87 7.93 -0.60
CA ASP A 128 -2.35 8.75 0.48
C ASP A 128 -0.82 8.61 0.55
N VAL A 129 -0.10 9.56 -0.03
CA VAL A 129 1.34 9.43 -0.25
C VAL A 129 2.12 10.17 0.85
N TRP A 130 3.06 9.45 1.44
CA TRP A 130 3.95 9.93 2.49
C TRP A 130 5.39 9.76 2.05
N GLN A 131 6.15 10.85 1.98
CA GLN A 131 7.56 10.84 1.65
C GLN A 131 8.41 10.72 2.92
N MET A 132 9.30 9.73 2.93
CA MET A 132 10.33 9.56 3.94
C MET A 132 11.37 10.68 3.80
N GLN A 133 11.55 11.45 4.87
CA GLN A 133 12.58 12.47 4.97
C GLN A 133 13.90 11.89 5.47
N SER A 134 15.00 12.63 5.30
CA SER A 134 16.34 12.20 5.75
C SER A 134 16.42 11.95 7.26
N ASP A 135 15.61 12.66 8.05
CA ASP A 135 15.48 12.50 9.50
C ASP A 135 14.55 11.35 9.92
N LYS A 136 14.11 10.53 8.97
CA LYS A 136 13.24 9.35 9.16
C LYS A 136 11.86 9.71 9.70
N ARG A 137 11.36 10.92 9.42
CA ARG A 137 9.95 11.31 9.57
C ARG A 137 9.20 11.16 8.25
N LEU A 138 7.89 10.96 8.32
CA LEU A 138 7.02 11.01 7.13
C LEU A 138 6.40 12.39 7.00
N LYS A 139 6.39 12.91 5.77
CA LYS A 139 5.67 14.12 5.37
C LYS A 139 4.71 13.79 4.24
N LYS A 140 3.52 14.40 4.22
CA LYS A 140 2.60 14.27 3.07
C LYS A 140 3.29 14.70 1.78
N TYR A 141 3.08 13.93 0.73
CA TYR A 141 3.55 14.21 -0.62
C TYR A 141 2.34 14.61 -1.47
N GLU A 142 2.40 15.82 -2.03
CA GLU A 142 1.36 16.32 -2.92
C GLU A 142 1.52 15.66 -4.30
N ILE A 143 0.44 15.04 -4.80
CA ILE A 143 0.44 14.45 -6.13
C ILE A 143 0.13 15.57 -7.12
N ASP A 144 1.07 15.87 -8.01
CA ASP A 144 0.88 16.84 -9.09
C ASP A 144 -0.32 16.40 -9.96
N GLY A 145 -1.47 17.05 -9.77
CA GLY A 145 -2.76 16.62 -10.33
C GLY A 145 -3.96 16.83 -9.40
N GLU A 146 -3.74 17.04 -8.10
CA GLU A 146 -4.74 17.67 -7.24
C GLU A 146 -4.87 19.15 -7.64
N ALA A 147 -5.71 19.42 -8.65
CA ALA A 147 -6.22 20.77 -8.86
C ALA A 147 -6.80 21.25 -7.53
N SER A 148 -6.28 22.38 -7.05
CA SER A 148 -6.77 23.14 -5.91
C SER A 148 -8.30 23.18 -5.89
N GLY A 149 -8.91 22.27 -5.13
CA GLY A 149 -10.33 22.19 -4.94
C GLY A 149 -10.75 23.11 -3.80
N ALA A 150 -11.14 24.33 -4.17
CA ALA A 150 -12.04 25.23 -3.46
C ALA A 150 -11.69 25.60 -2.00
N THR A 151 -10.96 26.70 -1.88
CA THR A 151 -11.34 27.72 -0.90
C THR A 151 -12.55 28.46 -1.46
N GLU A 152 -13.73 28.24 -0.87
CA GLU A 152 -14.85 29.19 -0.84
C GLU A 152 -15.39 29.24 0.59
#